data_AF-A0A642V4E6-F1
#
_entry.id   AF-A0A642V4E6-F1
#
_cell.length_a   1.000
_cell.length_b   1.000
_cell.length_c   1.000
_cell.angle_alpha   90.00
_cell.angle_beta   90.00
_cell.angle_gamma   90.00
#
_symmetry.space_group_name_H-M   'P 1'
#
loop_
_entity.id
_entity.type
_entity.pdbx_description
1 polymer ?
#
loop_
_entity_poly.entity_id
_entity_poly.type
_entity_poly.pdbx_seq_one_letter_code
_entity_poly.pdbx_strand_id
1 'polypeptide(L)'
;MILNNNNQIRSSSWYRQIPRTELTTDDMDLIASIFDAAEHSSRLKQIIQMHPSKFESISSDDYLSVNFRPRLETPAPATARSCIFNWDFYAHNFDYDELTWLAQEMFCHCLYGPLRPQLEEFVIPKDHILSFLLIVRESYHSKNPYHNFRHAIDVLQATFYFLVRIGALPDEHNQIESDVGPFSAIDALVLLIVAVGHDVGHPGVTNAFLCSINSPLSRIYNDKSVLESFHSASFCQILQRHWPMIIRNPQAKAAIVESIISTDMALHFRYMDQLQALVDTPANAINLSTSRSLLCCVIIKCADVSNVARHLDISAKWGGVLTKEFSELNAHEIDFGLKDPPDENTSPPDPQLALAKGQVFFINTYARPLFSAVARIFPQLQFTIDIIESNCTSWQNKI
;
A
#
# COMPACT_ATOMS: atom_id res chain seq x y z
N MET A 1 43.50 8.23 32.72
CA MET A 1 42.95 9.56 32.36
C MET A 1 42.64 9.52 30.87
N ILE A 2 41.42 9.09 30.53
CA ILE A 2 40.33 9.93 29.97
C ILE A 2 40.75 10.58 28.66
N LEU A 3 40.09 10.11 27.59
CA LEU A 3 39.46 10.81 26.47
C LEU A 3 39.18 9.74 25.39
N ASN A 4 38.06 9.65 24.68
CA ASN A 4 36.69 10.10 24.86
C ASN A 4 35.87 9.31 23.81
N ASN A 5 34.64 8.93 24.14
CA ASN A 5 33.67 8.31 23.22
C ASN A 5 33.42 9.21 21.99
N ASN A 6 33.33 8.61 20.81
CA ASN A 6 32.29 8.89 19.81
C ASN A 6 32.40 7.94 18.62
N ASN A 7 31.66 6.84 18.67
CA ASN A 7 31.39 6.02 17.49
C ASN A 7 29.89 6.11 17.16
N GLN A 8 29.64 6.64 15.97
CA GLN A 8 28.56 6.30 15.04
C GLN A 8 27.10 6.47 15.48
N ILE A 9 26.57 7.66 15.18
CA ILE A 9 25.27 7.79 14.52
C ILE A 9 25.52 8.67 13.27
N ARG A 10 25.87 8.03 12.15
CA ARG A 10 25.89 8.71 10.84
C ARG A 10 24.50 8.57 10.22
N SER A 11 23.91 9.71 9.89
CA SER A 11 22.63 9.87 9.20
C SER A 11 22.50 8.94 7.99
N SER A 12 21.51 8.05 8.01
CA SER A 12 21.14 7.17 6.90
C SER A 12 20.30 7.91 5.85
N SER A 13 20.98 8.73 5.06
CA SER A 13 20.47 9.13 3.74
C SER A 13 21.02 8.13 2.72
N TRP A 14 20.25 7.10 2.39
CA TRP A 14 20.66 5.97 1.54
C TRP A 14 21.14 6.42 0.13
N TYR A 15 20.66 7.55 -0.38
CA TYR A 15 21.11 8.12 -1.66
C TYR A 15 22.58 8.58 -1.68
N ARG A 16 23.24 8.77 -0.51
CA ARG A 16 24.67 9.15 -0.45
C ARG A 16 25.63 7.99 -0.76
N GLN A 17 25.11 6.76 -0.91
CA GLN A 17 25.91 5.58 -1.25
C GLN A 17 25.95 5.28 -2.75
N ILE A 18 25.17 6.00 -3.58
CA ILE A 18 25.23 5.89 -5.03
C ILE A 18 26.42 6.74 -5.52
N PRO A 19 27.39 6.16 -6.24
CA PRO A 19 28.49 6.94 -6.81
C PRO A 19 27.94 8.04 -7.72
N ARG A 20 28.27 9.31 -7.45
CA ARG A 20 27.85 10.47 -8.25
C ARG A 20 28.23 10.38 -9.74
N THR A 21 29.11 9.45 -10.10
CA THR A 21 29.63 9.25 -11.46
C THR A 21 28.68 8.48 -12.39
N GLU A 22 27.60 7.87 -11.88
CA GLU A 22 26.66 7.06 -12.68
C GLU A 22 25.31 7.74 -12.96
N LEU A 23 24.99 8.84 -12.27
CA LEU A 23 23.72 9.55 -12.44
C LEU A 23 23.85 10.69 -13.46
N THR A 24 22.94 10.72 -14.43
CA THR A 24 22.81 11.78 -15.42
C THR A 24 22.19 13.04 -14.83
N THR A 25 22.27 14.18 -15.54
CA THR A 25 21.56 15.41 -15.14
C THR A 25 20.06 15.18 -15.00
N ASP A 26 19.46 14.41 -15.92
CA ASP A 26 18.04 14.06 -15.88
C ASP A 26 17.69 13.21 -14.66
N ASP A 27 18.58 12.32 -14.21
CA ASP A 27 18.39 11.57 -12.96
C ASP A 27 18.44 12.49 -11.74
N MET A 28 19.33 13.48 -11.76
CA MET A 28 19.45 14.47 -10.68
C MET A 28 18.25 15.42 -10.64
N ASP A 29 17.68 15.78 -11.80
CA ASP A 29 16.46 16.58 -11.89
C ASP A 29 15.22 15.77 -11.48
N LEU A 30 15.16 14.48 -11.80
CA LEU A 30 14.11 13.59 -11.30
C LEU A 30 14.23 13.36 -9.79
N ILE A 31 15.44 13.16 -9.26
CA ILE A 31 15.70 13.15 -7.81
C ILE A 31 15.19 14.47 -7.23
N ALA A 32 15.59 15.61 -7.80
CA ALA A 32 15.16 16.91 -7.33
C ALA A 32 13.62 17.01 -7.34
N SER A 33 12.93 16.62 -8.41
CA SER A 33 11.47 16.67 -8.50
C SER A 33 10.78 15.74 -7.50
N ILE A 34 11.28 14.51 -7.34
CA ILE A 34 10.83 13.56 -6.31
C ILE A 34 10.96 14.20 -4.92
N PHE A 35 12.05 14.92 -4.64
CA PHE A 35 12.37 15.51 -3.34
C PHE A 35 11.95 16.98 -3.17
N ASP A 36 11.41 17.63 -4.20
CA ASP A 36 11.10 19.05 -4.14
C ASP A 36 9.69 19.25 -3.58
N ALA A 37 9.65 19.90 -2.41
CA ALA A 37 8.43 20.39 -1.81
C ALA A 37 7.67 21.36 -2.75
N ALA A 38 8.34 21.96 -3.74
CA ALA A 38 7.72 22.82 -4.75
C ALA A 38 6.77 22.06 -5.70
N GLU A 39 7.04 20.80 -6.05
CA GLU A 39 6.14 20.01 -6.90
C GLU A 39 4.90 19.55 -6.13
N HIS A 40 5.06 19.15 -4.86
CA HIS A 40 3.95 18.91 -3.94
C HIS A 40 3.15 20.20 -3.65
N SER A 41 3.81 21.34 -3.46
CA SER A 41 3.14 22.65 -3.35
C SER A 41 2.40 23.00 -4.64
N SER A 42 2.92 22.63 -5.81
CA SER A 42 2.28 22.86 -7.11
C SER A 42 1.07 21.94 -7.33
N ARG A 43 1.15 20.66 -6.93
CA ARG A 43 -0.01 19.75 -6.90
C ARG A 43 -1.05 20.20 -5.89
N LEU A 44 -0.65 20.62 -4.69
CA LEU A 44 -1.58 21.20 -3.71
C LEU A 44 -2.23 22.48 -4.24
N LYS A 45 -1.47 23.35 -4.91
CA LYS A 45 -1.99 24.54 -5.61
C LYS A 45 -2.95 24.16 -6.73
N GLN A 46 -2.67 23.10 -7.49
CA GLN A 46 -3.59 22.58 -8.50
C GLN A 46 -4.87 22.05 -7.85
N ILE A 47 -4.78 21.31 -6.74
CA ILE A 47 -5.94 20.85 -5.97
C ILE A 47 -6.74 22.05 -5.42
N ILE A 48 -6.03 23.08 -4.95
CA ILE A 48 -6.60 24.37 -4.54
C ILE A 48 -7.36 25.04 -5.68
N GLN A 49 -6.77 25.04 -6.87
CA GLN A 49 -7.29 25.70 -8.05
C GLN A 49 -8.42 24.89 -8.73
N MET A 50 -8.40 23.56 -8.62
CA MET A 50 -9.45 22.66 -9.09
C MET A 50 -10.68 22.70 -8.17
N HIS A 51 -10.50 23.01 -6.88
CA HIS A 51 -11.58 23.10 -5.91
C HIS A 51 -11.53 24.38 -5.06
N PRO A 52 -11.62 25.57 -5.65
CA PRO A 52 -11.38 26.84 -4.94
C PRO A 52 -12.38 27.11 -3.81
N SER A 53 -13.58 26.53 -3.87
CA SER A 53 -14.59 26.58 -2.80
C SER A 53 -14.24 25.76 -1.55
N LYS A 54 -13.17 24.94 -1.59
CA LYS A 54 -12.72 24.08 -0.49
C LYS A 54 -11.63 24.74 0.39
N PHE A 55 -11.27 26.02 0.16
CA PHE A 55 -10.17 26.72 0.84
C PHE A 55 -10.60 28.09 1.40
N GLU A 56 -10.24 28.40 2.66
CA GLU A 56 -10.29 29.77 3.18
C GLU A 56 -9.09 30.59 2.65
N SER A 57 -9.24 31.92 2.59
CA SER A 57 -8.31 32.84 1.93
C SER A 57 -6.85 32.63 2.34
N ILE A 58 -5.98 32.41 1.35
CA ILE A 58 -4.55 32.17 1.51
C ILE A 58 -3.88 33.48 1.98
N SER A 59 -3.42 33.54 3.23
CA SER A 59 -2.51 34.60 3.67
C SER A 59 -1.09 34.06 3.83
N SER A 60 -0.22 34.42 2.90
CA SER A 60 1.25 34.19 2.89
C SER A 60 1.71 32.74 2.74
N ASP A 61 2.98 32.58 2.35
CA ASP A 61 3.70 31.37 1.88
C ASP A 61 3.74 30.17 2.85
N ASP A 62 2.94 30.19 3.91
CA ASP A 62 2.82 29.12 4.88
C ASP A 62 1.53 28.33 4.65
N TYR A 63 1.54 27.46 3.63
CA TYR A 63 0.42 26.54 3.29
C TYR A 63 0.02 25.61 4.46
N LEU A 64 0.84 25.53 5.52
CA LEU A 64 0.56 24.79 6.75
C LEU A 64 -0.29 25.58 7.76
N SER A 65 -0.41 26.91 7.58
CA SER A 65 -1.22 27.80 8.42
C SER A 65 -2.66 27.95 7.92
N VAL A 66 -2.99 27.32 6.79
CA VAL A 66 -4.36 27.30 6.26
C VAL A 66 -5.21 26.48 7.23
N ASN A 67 -6.24 27.11 7.80
CA ASN A 67 -7.36 26.39 8.43
C ASN A 67 -8.09 25.61 7.33
N PHE A 68 -7.48 24.49 6.92
CA PHE A 68 -7.99 23.62 5.89
C PHE A 68 -9.17 22.86 6.48
N ARG A 69 -10.38 23.26 6.07
CA ARG A 69 -11.61 22.51 6.32
C ARG A 69 -12.02 21.82 5.02
N PRO A 70 -11.42 20.66 4.70
CA PRO A 70 -11.73 19.95 3.48
C PRO A 70 -13.22 19.63 3.46
N ARG A 71 -13.86 19.88 2.32
CA ARG A 71 -15.22 19.40 2.06
C ARG A 71 -15.18 18.50 0.84
N LEU A 72 -15.54 17.25 1.05
CA LEU A 72 -15.86 16.34 -0.04
C LEU A 72 -17.25 16.70 -0.58
N GLU A 73 -17.42 16.59 -1.89
CA GLU A 73 -18.67 16.91 -2.60
C GLU A 73 -19.71 15.84 -2.34
N THR A 74 -19.29 14.57 -2.38
CA THR A 74 -20.13 13.45 -1.97
C THR A 74 -20.10 13.33 -0.44
N PRO A 75 -21.26 13.26 0.24
CA PRO A 75 -21.30 13.04 1.68
C PRO A 75 -20.78 11.65 2.04
N ALA A 76 -20.38 11.46 3.30
CA ALA A 76 -19.99 10.15 3.80
C ALA A 76 -21.12 9.12 3.57
N PRO A 77 -20.81 7.91 3.07
CA PRO A 77 -21.83 6.88 2.91
C PRO A 77 -22.54 6.60 4.23
N ALA A 78 -23.88 6.58 4.23
CA ALA A 78 -24.66 6.28 5.43
C ALA A 78 -24.33 4.89 6.03
N THR A 79 -23.86 3.98 5.18
CA THR A 79 -23.45 2.62 5.51
C THR A 79 -21.93 2.47 5.65
N ALA A 80 -21.17 3.58 5.75
CA ALA A 80 -19.70 3.57 5.75
C ALA A 80 -19.12 2.55 6.72
N ARG A 81 -19.63 2.55 7.95
CA ARG A 81 -19.20 1.63 9.00
C ARG A 81 -19.48 0.17 8.63
N SER A 82 -20.72 -0.16 8.26
CA SER A 82 -21.05 -1.52 7.80
C SER A 82 -20.25 -1.98 6.57
N CYS A 83 -19.82 -1.04 5.72
CA CYS A 83 -19.00 -1.36 4.55
C CYS A 83 -17.56 -1.73 4.92
N ILE A 84 -16.89 -0.94 5.78
CA ILE A 84 -15.48 -1.19 6.15
C ILE A 84 -15.30 -2.48 6.97
N PHE A 85 -16.34 -2.92 7.69
CA PHE A 85 -16.37 -4.19 8.42
C PHE A 85 -16.88 -5.39 7.59
N ASN A 86 -17.11 -5.22 6.28
CA ASN A 86 -17.52 -6.32 5.40
C ASN A 86 -16.34 -6.84 4.59
N TRP A 87 -16.11 -8.16 4.59
CA TRP A 87 -15.08 -8.77 3.74
C TRP A 87 -15.41 -8.70 2.24
N ASP A 88 -16.68 -8.52 1.87
CA ASP A 88 -17.07 -8.30 0.47
C ASP A 88 -17.10 -6.82 0.09
N PHE A 89 -16.25 -6.02 0.74
CA PHE A 89 -15.97 -4.67 0.31
C PHE A 89 -15.42 -4.67 -1.13
N TYR A 90 -16.00 -3.81 -1.97
CA TYR A 90 -15.55 -3.63 -3.35
C TYR A 90 -15.42 -2.14 -3.66
N ALA A 91 -14.17 -1.66 -3.76
CA ALA A 91 -13.86 -0.23 -3.86
C ALA A 91 -14.50 0.46 -5.09
N HIS A 92 -14.82 -0.27 -6.16
CA HIS A 92 -15.44 0.29 -7.36
C HIS A 92 -16.94 0.62 -7.20
N ASN A 93 -17.58 0.21 -6.10
CA ASN A 93 -18.95 0.62 -5.80
C ASN A 93 -19.06 2.08 -5.33
N PHE A 94 -17.93 2.73 -5.06
CA PHE A 94 -17.87 4.06 -4.47
C PHE A 94 -17.17 5.05 -5.40
N ASP A 95 -17.47 6.34 -5.32
CA ASP A 95 -16.63 7.37 -5.92
C ASP A 95 -15.39 7.67 -5.05
N TYR A 96 -14.49 8.55 -5.52
CA TYR A 96 -13.26 8.85 -4.76
C TYR A 96 -13.53 9.66 -3.49
N ASP A 97 -14.60 10.45 -3.42
CA ASP A 97 -14.96 11.20 -2.23
C ASP A 97 -15.49 10.25 -1.16
N GLU A 98 -16.38 9.33 -1.52
CA GLU A 98 -16.85 8.24 -0.66
C GLU A 98 -15.70 7.37 -0.16
N LEU A 99 -14.77 6.96 -1.04
CA LEU A 99 -13.58 6.20 -0.65
C LEU A 99 -12.69 6.98 0.32
N THR A 100 -12.58 8.30 0.17
CA THR A 100 -11.82 9.15 1.08
C THR A 100 -12.49 9.22 2.46
N TRP A 101 -13.84 9.29 2.52
CA TRP A 101 -14.57 9.18 3.78
C TRP A 101 -14.38 7.82 4.45
N LEU A 102 -14.48 6.73 3.70
CA LEU A 102 -14.27 5.37 4.21
C LEU A 102 -12.86 5.19 4.77
N ALA A 103 -11.85 5.73 4.09
CA ALA A 103 -10.48 5.77 4.59
C ALA A 103 -10.37 6.56 5.89
N GLN A 104 -10.96 7.76 5.96
CA GLN A 104 -10.95 8.58 7.17
C GLN A 104 -11.62 7.86 8.34
N GLU A 105 -12.72 7.13 8.11
CA GLU A 105 -13.39 6.33 9.15
C GLU A 105 -12.48 5.22 9.70
N MET A 106 -11.75 4.49 8.85
CA MET A 106 -10.79 3.47 9.30
C MET A 106 -9.64 4.07 10.14
N PHE A 107 -9.10 5.21 9.73
CA PHE A 107 -8.11 5.95 10.52
C PHE A 107 -8.70 6.48 11.83
N CYS A 108 -9.93 6.99 11.80
CA CYS A 108 -10.60 7.49 13.00
C CYS A 108 -10.88 6.37 13.99
N HIS A 109 -11.26 5.18 13.52
CA HIS A 109 -11.45 4.00 14.36
C HIS A 109 -10.18 3.63 15.11
N CYS A 110 -9.02 3.68 14.46
CA CYS A 110 -7.72 3.43 15.08
C CYS A 110 -7.32 4.54 16.08
N LEU A 111 -7.36 5.81 15.66
CA LEU A 111 -6.80 6.94 16.41
C LEU A 111 -7.70 7.48 17.53
N TYR A 112 -9.02 7.41 17.34
CA TYR A 112 -10.01 7.96 18.28
C TYR A 112 -10.77 6.87 19.03
N GLY A 113 -10.51 5.59 18.73
CA GLY A 113 -11.08 4.45 19.42
C GLY A 113 -10.35 4.06 20.71
N PRO A 114 -10.58 2.84 21.20
CA PRO A 114 -9.95 2.30 22.43
C PRO A 114 -8.42 2.35 22.49
N LEU A 115 -7.74 2.35 21.33
CA LEU A 115 -6.27 2.42 21.23
C LEU A 115 -5.69 3.84 21.38
N ARG A 116 -6.55 4.85 21.51
CA ARG A 116 -6.13 6.25 21.60
C ARG A 116 -5.08 6.52 22.69
N PRO A 117 -5.17 5.97 23.93
CA PRO A 117 -4.17 6.22 24.97
C PRO A 117 -2.75 5.79 24.56
N GLN A 118 -2.62 4.73 23.75
CA GLN A 118 -1.33 4.25 23.25
C GLN A 118 -0.83 5.02 22.03
N LEU A 119 -1.67 5.86 21.42
CA LEU A 119 -1.40 6.59 20.18
C LEU A 119 -1.36 8.11 20.36
N GLU A 120 -1.42 8.61 21.59
CA GLU A 120 -1.60 10.04 21.89
C GLU A 120 -0.63 10.96 21.13
N GLU A 121 0.65 10.56 21.01
CA GLU A 121 1.67 11.34 20.28
C GLU A 121 1.47 11.39 18.76
N PHE A 122 0.67 10.48 18.20
CA PHE A 122 0.40 10.35 16.76
C PHE A 122 -0.96 10.89 16.35
N VAL A 123 -1.87 11.15 17.29
CA VAL A 123 -3.22 11.65 16.99
C VAL A 123 -3.14 13.03 16.34
N ILE A 124 -3.75 13.15 15.16
CA ILE A 124 -3.96 14.42 14.45
C ILE A 124 -5.47 14.69 14.30
N PRO A 125 -5.91 15.97 14.24
CA PRO A 125 -7.31 16.32 14.03
C PRO A 125 -7.93 15.61 12.83
N LYS A 126 -9.23 15.27 12.90
CA LYS A 126 -9.94 14.60 11.80
C LYS A 126 -9.81 15.34 10.46
N ASP A 127 -9.88 16.66 10.48
CA ASP A 127 -9.72 17.49 9.29
C ASP A 127 -8.33 17.34 8.66
N HIS A 128 -7.27 17.15 9.47
CA HIS A 128 -5.91 16.90 8.99
C HIS A 128 -5.75 15.49 8.42
N ILE A 129 -6.44 14.48 8.97
CA ILE A 129 -6.50 13.13 8.37
C ILE A 129 -7.12 13.23 6.97
N LEU A 130 -8.21 13.99 6.84
CA LEU A 130 -8.87 14.19 5.55
C LEU A 130 -7.97 14.96 4.57
N SER A 131 -7.21 15.98 5.01
CA SER A 131 -6.19 16.62 4.17
C SER A 131 -5.16 15.63 3.66
N PHE A 132 -4.61 14.83 4.58
CA PHE A 132 -3.60 13.85 4.26
C PHE A 132 -4.12 12.85 3.23
N LEU A 133 -5.32 12.31 3.42
CA LEU A 133 -5.94 11.37 2.49
C LEU A 133 -6.21 11.98 1.11
N LEU A 134 -6.64 13.23 1.03
CA LEU A 134 -6.80 13.95 -0.24
C LEU A 134 -5.46 14.11 -0.97
N ILE A 135 -4.39 14.41 -0.26
CA ILE A 135 -3.05 14.53 -0.87
C ILE A 135 -2.56 13.18 -1.37
N VAL A 136 -2.77 12.12 -0.59
CA VAL A 136 -2.43 10.76 -1.00
C VAL A 136 -3.22 10.36 -2.24
N ARG A 137 -4.54 10.57 -2.25
CA ARG A 137 -5.41 10.33 -3.41
C ARG A 137 -4.88 10.98 -4.68
N GLU A 138 -4.56 12.27 -4.61
CA GLU A 138 -4.09 13.04 -5.78
C GLU A 138 -2.62 12.73 -6.15
N SER A 139 -1.94 11.93 -5.33
CA SER A 139 -0.62 11.38 -5.65
C SER A 139 -0.70 10.03 -6.38
N TYR A 140 -1.89 9.44 -6.54
CA TYR A 140 -2.12 8.30 -7.43
C TYR A 140 -2.55 8.77 -8.83
N HIS A 141 -2.17 8.00 -9.85
CA HIS A 141 -2.64 8.24 -11.22
C HIS A 141 -4.04 7.64 -11.41
N SER A 142 -5.06 8.50 -11.50
CA SER A 142 -6.46 8.09 -11.67
C SER A 142 -6.76 7.38 -12.99
N LYS A 143 -5.83 7.43 -13.96
CA LYS A 143 -5.95 6.76 -15.26
C LYS A 143 -5.50 5.30 -15.23
N ASN A 144 -4.66 4.90 -14.28
CA ASN A 144 -4.25 3.51 -14.15
C ASN A 144 -5.49 2.64 -13.91
N PRO A 145 -5.68 1.53 -14.64
CA PRO A 145 -6.82 0.66 -14.39
C PRO A 145 -6.82 0.06 -12.98
N TYR A 146 -5.68 -0.46 -12.53
CA TYR A 146 -5.55 -1.22 -11.27
C TYR A 146 -4.82 -0.41 -10.19
N HIS A 147 -3.54 -0.06 -10.38
CA HIS A 147 -2.73 0.60 -9.35
C HIS A 147 -3.06 2.10 -9.22
N ASN A 148 -4.26 2.39 -8.70
CA ASN A 148 -4.83 3.70 -8.46
C ASN A 148 -5.38 3.81 -7.02
N PHE A 149 -5.99 4.95 -6.68
CA PHE A 149 -6.51 5.18 -5.32
C PHE A 149 -7.57 4.15 -4.87
N ARG A 150 -8.34 3.55 -5.80
CA ARG A 150 -9.31 2.48 -5.46
C ARG A 150 -8.61 1.25 -4.92
N HIS A 151 -7.51 0.82 -5.56
CA HIS A 151 -6.68 -0.29 -5.08
C HIS A 151 -6.14 0.03 -3.69
N ALA A 152 -5.55 1.22 -3.51
CA ALA A 152 -5.06 1.65 -2.20
C ALA A 152 -6.12 1.57 -1.08
N ILE A 153 -7.37 1.94 -1.37
CA ILE A 153 -8.46 1.83 -0.38
C ILE A 153 -8.95 0.40 -0.20
N ASP A 154 -8.93 -0.46 -1.22
CA ASP A 154 -9.22 -1.90 -1.07
C ASP A 154 -8.18 -2.57 -0.16
N VAL A 155 -6.89 -2.26 -0.35
CA VAL A 155 -5.78 -2.70 0.51
C VAL A 155 -5.90 -2.15 1.93
N LEU A 156 -6.27 -0.87 2.09
CA LEU A 156 -6.54 -0.27 3.40
C LEU A 156 -7.68 -1.00 4.12
N GLN A 157 -8.76 -1.30 3.42
CA GLN A 157 -9.91 -2.01 3.98
C GLN A 157 -9.56 -3.45 4.34
N ALA A 158 -8.83 -4.18 3.48
CA ALA A 158 -8.38 -5.53 3.79
C ALA A 158 -7.45 -5.54 5.02
N THR A 159 -6.52 -4.58 5.09
CA THR A 159 -5.62 -4.40 6.24
C THR A 159 -6.40 -4.14 7.52
N PHE A 160 -7.35 -3.18 7.48
CA PHE A 160 -8.23 -2.87 8.60
C PHE A 160 -9.00 -4.11 9.06
N TYR A 161 -9.62 -4.83 8.13
CA TYR A 161 -10.40 -6.02 8.43
C TYR A 161 -9.54 -7.13 9.04
N PHE A 162 -8.34 -7.39 8.50
CA PHE A 162 -7.40 -8.34 9.08
C PHE A 162 -7.01 -7.96 10.50
N LEU A 163 -6.67 -6.69 10.74
CA LEU A 163 -6.32 -6.20 12.07
C LEU A 163 -7.47 -6.35 13.08
N VAL A 164 -8.72 -6.11 12.66
CA VAL A 164 -9.91 -6.37 13.50
C VAL A 164 -10.03 -7.87 13.81
N ARG A 165 -9.93 -8.71 12.77
CA ARG A 165 -10.10 -10.17 12.91
C ARG A 165 -9.06 -10.83 13.82
N ILE A 166 -7.82 -10.33 13.81
CA ILE A 166 -6.74 -10.83 14.66
C ILE A 166 -6.66 -10.12 16.02
N GLY A 167 -7.59 -9.21 16.32
CA GLY A 167 -7.66 -8.50 17.61
C GLY A 167 -6.65 -7.37 17.78
N ALA A 168 -5.96 -6.96 16.72
CA ALA A 168 -5.03 -5.81 16.73
C ALA A 168 -5.77 -4.45 16.63
N LEU A 169 -6.98 -4.45 16.10
CA LEU A 169 -7.95 -3.35 16.18
C LEU A 169 -9.22 -3.84 16.88
N PRO A 170 -9.93 -2.96 17.61
CA PRO A 170 -11.19 -3.34 18.26
C PRO A 170 -12.27 -3.59 17.22
N ASP A 171 -13.17 -4.54 17.50
CA ASP A 171 -14.42 -4.72 16.76
C ASP A 171 -15.55 -3.91 17.43
N GLU A 172 -16.71 -3.78 16.78
CA GLU A 172 -17.91 -3.13 17.33
C GLU A 172 -18.44 -3.83 18.59
N HIS A 173 -18.21 -5.14 18.70
CA HIS A 173 -18.79 -6.00 19.74
C HIS A 173 -17.77 -6.55 20.75
N ASN A 174 -16.48 -6.57 20.40
CA ASN A 174 -15.42 -7.06 21.26
C ASN A 174 -14.45 -5.93 21.61
N GLN A 175 -14.40 -5.59 22.90
CA GLN A 175 -13.31 -4.80 23.45
C GLN A 175 -12.01 -5.60 23.29
N ILE A 176 -10.90 -4.91 23.02
CA ILE A 176 -9.58 -5.53 22.99
C ILE A 176 -9.39 -6.19 24.36
N GLU A 177 -9.41 -7.53 24.40
CA GLU A 177 -8.92 -8.24 25.56
C GLU A 177 -7.46 -7.77 25.76
N SER A 178 -7.12 -7.38 26.97
CA SER A 178 -6.00 -6.47 27.26
C SER A 178 -4.60 -7.06 27.05
N ASP A 179 -4.42 -8.10 26.23
CA ASP A 179 -3.15 -8.81 26.04
C ASP A 179 -2.97 -9.60 24.70
N VAL A 180 -3.82 -9.44 23.67
CA VAL A 180 -4.08 -10.59 22.73
C VAL A 180 -3.45 -10.58 21.33
N GLY A 181 -2.37 -9.83 21.06
CA GLY A 181 -1.76 -9.89 19.73
C GLY A 181 -0.31 -9.46 19.65
N PRO A 182 0.42 -9.88 18.59
CA PRO A 182 1.83 -9.50 18.41
C PRO A 182 2.01 -8.04 17.93
N PHE A 183 0.91 -7.39 17.56
CA PHE A 183 0.90 -6.01 17.08
C PHE A 183 0.60 -5.05 18.22
N SER A 184 1.44 -4.03 18.36
CA SER A 184 1.15 -2.87 19.19
C SER A 184 0.23 -1.90 18.46
N ALA A 185 -0.36 -0.94 19.20
CA ALA A 185 -1.22 0.09 18.62
C ALA A 185 -0.53 0.88 17.48
N ILE A 186 0.77 1.18 17.63
CA ILE A 186 1.54 1.87 16.59
C ILE A 186 1.74 0.99 15.35
N ASP A 187 1.85 -0.33 15.49
CA ASP A 187 1.96 -1.22 14.32
C ASP A 187 0.65 -1.25 13.52
N ALA A 188 -0.49 -1.29 14.21
CA ALA A 188 -1.80 -1.19 13.56
C ALA A 188 -1.93 0.13 12.78
N LEU A 189 -1.55 1.26 13.40
CA LEU A 189 -1.54 2.56 12.72
C LEU A 189 -0.58 2.58 11.52
N VAL A 190 0.63 2.05 11.68
CA VAL A 190 1.63 1.96 10.61
C VAL A 190 1.11 1.13 9.44
N LEU A 191 0.45 0.00 9.69
CA LEU A 191 -0.12 -0.83 8.64
C LEU A 191 -1.22 -0.11 7.86
N LEU A 192 -2.10 0.64 8.52
CA LEU A 192 -3.08 1.48 7.83
C LEU A 192 -2.41 2.59 6.99
N ILE A 193 -1.35 3.21 7.52
CA ILE A 193 -0.55 4.22 6.79
C ILE A 193 0.11 3.60 5.55
N VAL A 194 0.74 2.44 5.68
CA VAL A 194 1.37 1.73 4.57
C VAL A 194 0.33 1.37 3.52
N ALA A 195 -0.82 0.83 3.92
CA ALA A 195 -1.86 0.38 2.99
C ALA A 195 -2.34 1.48 2.04
N VAL A 196 -2.57 2.70 2.55
CA VAL A 196 -3.00 3.81 1.69
C VAL A 196 -1.86 4.39 0.83
N GLY A 197 -0.61 4.17 1.22
CA GLY A 197 0.58 4.79 0.62
C GLY A 197 1.47 3.91 -0.25
N HIS A 198 1.27 2.59 -0.25
CA HIS A 198 2.24 1.63 -0.79
C HIS A 198 2.55 1.78 -2.29
N ASP A 199 1.59 2.31 -3.07
CA ASP A 199 1.67 2.46 -4.53
C ASP A 199 1.61 3.94 -4.98
N VAL A 200 1.91 4.88 -4.09
CA VAL A 200 1.87 6.31 -4.41
C VAL A 200 2.75 6.63 -5.61
N GLY A 201 2.15 7.23 -6.65
CA GLY A 201 2.80 7.62 -7.88
C GLY A 201 3.02 6.48 -8.88
N HIS A 202 2.40 5.30 -8.70
CA HIS A 202 2.56 4.16 -9.60
C HIS A 202 2.31 4.54 -11.09
N PRO A 203 3.26 4.27 -12.01
CA PRO A 203 3.18 4.69 -13.40
C PRO A 203 2.33 3.78 -14.29
N GLY A 204 1.79 2.67 -13.75
CA GLY A 204 1.02 1.68 -14.52
C GLY A 204 1.88 0.71 -15.33
N VAL A 205 3.18 0.63 -15.01
CA VAL A 205 4.15 -0.30 -15.62
C VAL A 205 4.93 -1.03 -14.53
N THR A 206 5.65 -2.10 -14.88
CA THR A 206 6.36 -2.94 -13.91
C THR A 206 7.82 -2.52 -13.69
N ASN A 207 8.42 -2.99 -12.59
CA ASN A 207 9.87 -2.91 -12.37
C ASN A 207 10.67 -3.46 -13.57
N ALA A 208 10.25 -4.60 -14.13
CA ALA A 208 10.92 -5.21 -15.28
C ALA A 208 10.93 -4.28 -16.50
N PHE A 209 9.80 -3.65 -16.82
CA PHE A 209 9.72 -2.67 -17.92
C PHE A 209 10.64 -1.48 -17.70
N LEU A 210 10.61 -0.88 -16.49
CA LEU A 210 11.46 0.26 -16.14
C LEU A 210 12.95 -0.05 -16.24
N CYS A 211 13.37 -1.25 -15.84
CA CYS A 211 14.75 -1.71 -16.00
C CYS A 211 15.11 -1.95 -17.47
N SER A 212 14.22 -2.56 -18.25
CA SER A 212 14.46 -2.85 -19.68
C SER A 212 14.68 -1.59 -20.51
N ILE A 213 13.99 -0.49 -20.19
CA ILE A 213 14.18 0.79 -20.88
C ILE A 213 15.28 1.66 -20.25
N ASN A 214 16.01 1.15 -19.25
CA ASN A 214 17.01 1.91 -18.48
C ASN A 214 16.46 3.26 -17.98
N SER A 215 15.26 3.21 -17.40
CA SER A 215 14.57 4.41 -16.94
C SER A 215 15.38 5.14 -15.86
N PRO A 216 15.19 6.47 -15.70
CA PRO A 216 15.84 7.21 -14.63
C PRO A 216 15.61 6.60 -13.22
N LEU A 217 14.39 6.13 -12.94
CA LEU A 217 14.08 5.45 -11.68
C LEU A 217 14.91 4.18 -11.52
N SER A 218 15.02 3.34 -12.55
CA SER A 218 15.78 2.09 -12.46
C SER A 218 17.27 2.35 -12.20
N ARG A 219 17.84 3.40 -12.80
CA ARG A 219 19.22 3.87 -12.51
C ARG A 219 19.38 4.34 -11.07
N ILE A 220 18.47 5.18 -10.57
CA ILE A 220 18.50 5.70 -9.19
C ILE A 220 18.45 4.55 -8.17
N TYR A 221 17.60 3.57 -8.42
CA TYR A 221 17.39 2.44 -7.51
C TYR A 221 18.24 1.21 -7.85
N ASN A 222 19.16 1.32 -8.82
CA ASN A 222 20.03 0.24 -9.29
C ASN A 222 19.28 -1.07 -9.58
N ASP A 223 18.15 -0.96 -10.28
CA ASP A 223 17.25 -2.05 -10.67
C ASP A 223 16.72 -2.90 -9.49
N LYS A 224 16.77 -2.40 -8.25
CA LYS A 224 16.30 -3.10 -7.05
C LYS A 224 15.04 -2.47 -6.51
N SER A 225 13.92 -3.20 -6.57
CA SER A 225 12.61 -2.78 -6.04
C SER A 225 12.31 -1.33 -6.43
N VAL A 226 12.44 -1.03 -7.72
CA VAL A 226 12.53 0.32 -8.27
C VAL A 226 11.29 1.14 -7.91
N LEU A 227 10.12 0.56 -8.15
CA LEU A 227 8.82 1.15 -7.85
C LEU A 227 8.59 1.25 -6.35
N GLU A 228 8.82 0.20 -5.59
CA GLU A 228 8.56 0.19 -4.15
C GLU A 228 9.48 1.17 -3.41
N SER A 229 10.72 1.32 -3.88
CA SER A 229 11.66 2.33 -3.37
C SER A 229 11.22 3.75 -3.73
N PHE A 230 10.65 3.94 -4.92
CA PHE A 230 10.04 5.20 -5.34
C PHE A 230 8.78 5.54 -4.52
N HIS A 231 7.86 4.61 -4.33
CA HIS A 231 6.64 4.77 -3.53
C HIS A 231 7.01 5.11 -2.08
N SER A 232 7.95 4.35 -1.50
CA SER A 232 8.44 4.57 -0.15
C SER A 232 9.06 5.96 0.03
N ALA A 233 9.91 6.39 -0.90
CA ALA A 233 10.53 7.71 -0.86
C ALA A 233 9.49 8.85 -1.00
N SER A 234 8.58 8.73 -1.97
CA SER A 234 7.53 9.72 -2.24
C SER A 234 6.56 9.83 -1.06
N PHE A 235 6.09 8.69 -0.56
CA PHE A 235 5.14 8.65 0.55
C PHE A 235 5.75 9.12 1.87
N CYS A 236 7.02 8.81 2.14
CA CYS A 236 7.73 9.36 3.29
C CYS A 236 7.78 10.89 3.28
N GLN A 237 7.82 11.54 2.11
CA GLN A 237 7.79 12.99 2.02
C GLN A 237 6.41 13.57 2.33
N ILE A 238 5.35 12.94 1.80
CA ILE A 238 3.97 13.28 2.15
C ILE A 238 3.80 13.19 3.67
N LEU A 239 4.24 12.09 4.29
CA LEU A 239 4.18 11.90 5.74
C LEU A 239 5.04 12.92 6.50
N GLN A 240 6.25 13.24 6.03
CA GLN A 240 7.12 14.23 6.65
C GLN A 240 6.49 15.62 6.69
N ARG A 241 5.60 15.94 5.74
CA ARG A 241 4.90 17.23 5.66
C ARG A 241 3.56 17.22 6.41
N HIS A 242 2.77 16.16 6.26
CA HIS A 242 1.37 16.11 6.70
C HIS A 242 1.13 15.28 7.97
N TRP A 243 2.06 14.39 8.33
CA TRP A 243 2.01 13.59 9.55
C TRP A 243 3.40 13.37 10.18
N PRO A 244 4.16 14.44 10.46
CA PRO A 244 5.59 14.34 10.77
C PRO A 244 5.92 13.54 12.04
N MET A 245 4.98 13.42 12.98
CA MET A 245 5.17 12.61 14.20
C MET A 245 5.48 11.14 13.87
N ILE A 246 4.85 10.58 12.84
CA ILE A 246 5.08 9.20 12.40
C ILE A 246 6.51 9.03 11.89
N ILE A 247 7.00 9.95 11.06
CA ILE A 247 8.36 9.89 10.50
C ILE A 247 9.44 10.18 11.53
N ARG A 248 9.13 11.01 12.54
CA ARG A 248 10.04 11.28 13.67
C ARG A 248 10.26 10.06 14.56
N ASN A 249 9.33 9.11 14.59
CA ASN A 249 9.51 7.83 15.26
C ASN A 249 10.35 6.89 14.37
N PRO A 250 11.61 6.53 14.75
CA PRO A 250 12.48 5.75 13.88
C PRO A 250 11.97 4.33 13.61
N GLN A 251 11.28 3.73 14.57
CA GLN A 251 10.73 2.37 14.43
C GLN A 251 9.55 2.37 13.46
N ALA A 252 8.63 3.34 13.59
CA ALA A 252 7.51 3.51 12.66
C ALA A 252 8.00 3.80 11.25
N LYS A 253 8.96 4.71 11.09
CA LYS A 253 9.58 5.01 9.79
C LYS A 253 10.21 3.76 9.16
N ALA A 254 10.98 2.99 9.93
CA ALA A 254 11.60 1.76 9.44
C ALA A 254 10.54 0.74 9.01
N ALA A 255 9.50 0.54 9.82
CA ALA A 255 8.40 -0.37 9.51
C ALA A 255 7.61 0.05 8.25
N ILE A 256 7.39 1.36 8.05
CA ILE A 256 6.76 1.88 6.83
C ILE A 256 7.60 1.55 5.60
N VAL A 257 8.90 1.88 5.63
CA VAL A 257 9.81 1.63 4.52
C VAL A 257 9.89 0.13 4.22
N GLU A 258 10.10 -0.70 5.24
CA GLU A 258 10.23 -2.14 5.09
C GLU A 258 8.94 -2.79 4.55
N SER A 259 7.77 -2.36 5.05
CA SER A 259 6.48 -2.90 4.61
C SER A 259 6.16 -2.53 3.17
N ILE A 260 6.46 -1.30 2.73
CA ILE A 260 6.31 -0.89 1.32
C ILE A 260 7.27 -1.69 0.43
N ILE A 261 8.56 -1.78 0.79
CA ILE A 261 9.51 -2.59 0.02
C ILE A 261 9.06 -4.06 -0.04
N SER A 262 8.40 -4.57 0.99
CA SER A 262 7.92 -5.94 1.02
C SER A 262 6.82 -6.23 -0.01
N THR A 263 6.11 -5.24 -0.56
CA THR A 263 5.07 -5.48 -1.58
C THR A 263 5.68 -5.93 -2.91
N ASP A 264 6.98 -5.69 -3.16
CA ASP A 264 7.71 -6.19 -4.31
C ASP A 264 7.57 -7.72 -4.42
N MET A 265 6.94 -8.18 -5.50
CA MET A 265 6.71 -9.60 -5.74
C MET A 265 8.00 -10.35 -6.11
N ALA A 266 9.07 -9.68 -6.53
CA ALA A 266 10.39 -10.29 -6.67
C ALA A 266 10.99 -10.72 -5.32
N LEU A 267 10.60 -10.06 -4.22
CA LEU A 267 11.02 -10.42 -2.86
C LEU A 267 10.10 -11.46 -2.20
N HIS A 268 8.98 -11.82 -2.83
CA HIS A 268 7.93 -12.66 -2.23
C HIS A 268 8.47 -13.94 -1.59
N PHE A 269 9.25 -14.73 -2.34
CA PHE A 269 9.75 -16.03 -1.85
C PHE A 269 10.72 -15.88 -0.67
N ARG A 270 11.49 -14.80 -0.60
CA ARG A 270 12.34 -14.50 0.57
C ARG A 270 11.50 -14.28 1.83
N TYR A 271 10.40 -13.54 1.74
CA TYR A 271 9.48 -13.36 2.87
C TYR A 271 8.76 -14.66 3.21
N MET A 272 8.43 -15.49 2.22
CA MET A 272 7.84 -16.82 2.45
C MET A 272 8.81 -17.74 3.20
N ASP A 273 10.10 -17.76 2.87
CA ASP A 273 11.10 -18.56 3.60
C ASP A 273 11.20 -18.13 5.07
N GLN A 274 11.21 -16.81 5.32
CA GLN A 274 11.22 -16.26 6.69
C GLN A 274 9.95 -16.60 7.45
N LEU A 275 8.79 -16.50 6.79
CA LEU A 275 7.50 -16.84 7.37
C LEU A 275 7.41 -18.33 7.69
N GLN A 276 7.90 -19.20 6.80
CA GLN A 276 7.92 -20.64 6.99
C GLN A 276 8.82 -21.02 8.18
N ALA A 277 10.00 -20.40 8.31
CA ALA A 277 10.87 -20.60 9.47
C ALA A 277 10.20 -20.19 10.79
N LEU A 278 9.41 -19.11 10.79
CA LEU A 278 8.62 -18.70 11.96
C LEU A 278 7.52 -19.72 12.28
N VAL A 279 6.82 -20.19 11.26
CA VAL A 279 5.72 -21.16 11.35
C VAL A 279 6.19 -22.55 11.82
N ASP A 280 7.40 -22.95 11.46
CA ASP A 280 7.99 -24.23 11.87
C ASP A 280 8.66 -24.17 13.26
N THR A 281 8.79 -22.98 13.83
CA THR A 281 9.24 -22.83 15.22
C THR A 281 8.16 -23.37 16.17
N PRO A 282 8.51 -24.23 17.15
CA PRO A 282 7.53 -24.77 18.11
C PRO A 282 6.77 -23.65 18.83
N ALA A 283 5.45 -23.78 18.99
CA ALA A 283 4.58 -22.73 19.53
C ALA A 283 5.02 -22.18 20.90
N ASN A 284 5.66 -23.01 21.74
CA ASN A 284 6.21 -22.63 23.04
C ASN A 284 7.52 -21.81 22.97
N ALA A 285 8.12 -21.71 21.79
CA ALA A 285 9.37 -20.98 21.50
C ALA A 285 9.16 -19.80 20.54
N ILE A 286 7.98 -19.66 19.92
CA ILE A 286 7.67 -18.53 19.05
C ILE A 286 7.57 -17.27 19.90
N ASN A 287 8.49 -16.33 19.69
CA ASN A 287 8.34 -14.97 20.19
C ASN A 287 7.90 -14.05 19.04
N LEU A 288 6.59 -13.91 18.87
CA LEU A 288 6.02 -13.07 17.81
C LEU A 288 6.42 -11.59 17.94
N SER A 289 6.77 -11.10 19.14
CA SER A 289 7.22 -9.71 19.33
C SER A 289 8.57 -9.46 18.66
N THR A 290 9.41 -10.50 18.54
CA THR A 290 10.71 -10.42 17.83
C THR A 290 10.56 -10.53 16.31
N SER A 291 9.42 -11.05 15.83
CA SER A 291 9.10 -11.19 14.40
C SER A 291 8.12 -10.12 13.91
N ARG A 292 7.84 -9.10 14.72
CA ARG A 292 6.83 -8.07 14.45
C ARG A 292 6.99 -7.38 13.10
N SER A 293 8.22 -7.03 12.69
CA SER A 293 8.50 -6.46 11.36
C SER A 293 8.07 -7.40 10.23
N LEU A 294 8.41 -8.68 10.32
CA LEU A 294 8.01 -9.70 9.35
C LEU A 294 6.49 -9.84 9.32
N LEU A 295 5.84 -9.87 10.49
CA LEU A 295 4.38 -9.96 10.60
C LEU A 295 3.68 -8.77 9.93
N CYS A 296 4.20 -7.55 10.10
CA CYS A 296 3.70 -6.37 9.38
C CYS A 296 3.84 -6.55 7.87
N CYS A 297 5.01 -6.99 7.39
CA CYS A 297 5.25 -7.23 5.97
C CYS A 297 4.28 -8.27 5.39
N VAL A 298 4.07 -9.41 6.06
CA VAL A 298 3.18 -10.45 5.50
C VAL A 298 1.70 -10.06 5.56
N ILE A 299 1.27 -9.29 6.57
CA ILE A 299 -0.10 -8.76 6.61
C ILE A 299 -0.34 -7.78 5.46
N ILE A 300 0.59 -6.85 5.19
CA ILE A 300 0.43 -5.93 4.07
C ILE A 300 0.46 -6.68 2.73
N LYS A 301 1.34 -7.69 2.57
CA LYS A 301 1.37 -8.52 1.36
C LYS A 301 0.05 -9.27 1.15
N CYS A 302 -0.55 -9.81 2.21
CA CYS A 302 -1.87 -10.42 2.14
C CYS A 302 -2.96 -9.40 1.75
N ALA A 303 -2.90 -8.19 2.28
CA ALA A 303 -3.87 -7.14 1.98
C ALA A 303 -3.76 -6.66 0.52
N ASP A 304 -2.54 -6.49 0.01
CA ASP A 304 -2.24 -6.06 -1.35
C ASP A 304 -2.79 -7.03 -2.41
N VAL A 305 -2.65 -8.33 -2.16
CA VAL A 305 -3.20 -9.37 -3.05
C VAL A 305 -4.54 -9.93 -2.57
N SER A 306 -5.25 -9.21 -1.70
CA SER A 306 -6.49 -9.71 -1.07
C SER A 306 -7.65 -9.90 -2.04
N ASN A 307 -7.60 -9.26 -3.20
CA ASN A 307 -8.59 -9.40 -4.28
C ASN A 307 -8.85 -10.87 -4.68
N VAL A 308 -7.82 -11.73 -4.65
CA VAL A 308 -7.93 -13.16 -4.96
C VAL A 308 -8.64 -13.95 -3.86
N ALA A 309 -8.70 -13.39 -2.65
CA ALA A 309 -9.33 -13.94 -1.45
C ALA A 309 -10.71 -13.31 -1.15
N ARG A 310 -11.24 -12.47 -2.03
CA ARG A 310 -12.65 -12.02 -2.01
C ARG A 310 -13.54 -13.06 -2.69
N HIS A 311 -14.85 -13.05 -2.44
CA HIS A 311 -15.76 -13.94 -3.17
C HIS A 311 -15.65 -13.75 -4.69
N LEU A 312 -15.94 -14.82 -5.44
CA LEU A 312 -15.60 -14.96 -6.86
C LEU A 312 -16.06 -13.78 -7.73
N ASP A 313 -17.21 -13.19 -7.43
CA ASP A 313 -17.76 -12.07 -8.20
C ASP A 313 -16.90 -10.80 -8.08
N ILE A 314 -16.40 -10.50 -6.88
CA ILE A 314 -15.48 -9.40 -6.62
C ILE A 314 -14.08 -9.74 -7.14
N SER A 315 -13.61 -10.96 -6.85
CA SER A 315 -12.29 -11.43 -7.30
C SER A 315 -12.16 -11.39 -8.82
N ALA A 316 -13.18 -11.84 -9.56
CA ALA A 316 -13.20 -11.81 -11.02
C ALA A 316 -13.22 -10.40 -11.59
N LYS A 317 -13.94 -9.45 -10.95
CA LYS A 317 -13.94 -8.05 -11.37
C LYS A 317 -12.55 -7.43 -11.24
N TRP A 318 -11.89 -7.63 -10.10
CA TRP A 318 -10.51 -7.18 -9.89
C TRP A 318 -9.54 -7.84 -10.87
N GLY A 319 -9.68 -9.14 -11.13
CA GLY A 319 -8.87 -9.84 -12.14
C GLY A 319 -9.02 -9.24 -13.55
N GLY A 320 -10.23 -8.83 -13.93
CA GLY A 320 -10.48 -8.12 -15.18
C GLY A 320 -9.81 -6.74 -15.22
N VAL A 321 -9.89 -5.97 -14.13
CA VAL A 321 -9.24 -4.66 -14.00
C VAL A 321 -7.72 -4.76 -14.12
N LEU A 322 -7.11 -5.74 -13.44
CA LEU A 322 -5.67 -6.00 -13.52
C LEU A 322 -5.25 -6.42 -14.93
N THR A 323 -6.05 -7.26 -15.60
CA THR A 323 -5.79 -7.68 -16.98
C THR A 323 -5.77 -6.48 -17.94
N LYS A 324 -6.61 -5.47 -17.69
CA LYS A 324 -6.60 -4.24 -18.49
C LYS A 324 -5.29 -3.48 -18.33
N GLU A 325 -4.78 -3.31 -17.11
CA GLU A 325 -3.50 -2.65 -16.89
C GLU A 325 -2.33 -3.41 -17.54
N PHE A 326 -2.31 -4.74 -17.42
CA PHE A 326 -1.31 -5.55 -18.13
C PHE A 326 -1.42 -5.45 -19.65
N SER A 327 -2.63 -5.24 -20.19
CA SER A 327 -2.82 -5.01 -21.63
C SER A 327 -2.23 -3.66 -22.06
N GLU A 328 -2.41 -2.62 -21.25
CA GLU A 328 -1.79 -1.30 -21.48
C GLU A 328 -0.26 -1.37 -21.38
N LEU A 329 0.29 -2.07 -20.40
CA LEU A 329 1.72 -2.38 -20.31
C LEU A 329 2.22 -3.12 -21.55
N ASN A 330 1.51 -4.14 -22.02
CA ASN A 330 1.91 -4.91 -23.19
C ASN A 330 1.96 -4.04 -24.45
N ALA A 331 1.05 -3.08 -24.59
CA ALA A 331 1.11 -2.09 -25.67
C ALA A 331 2.37 -1.21 -25.56
N HIS A 332 2.71 -0.74 -24.34
CA HIS A 332 3.96 -0.01 -24.12
C HIS A 332 5.21 -0.85 -24.44
N GLU A 333 5.23 -2.12 -24.08
CA GLU A 333 6.36 -3.00 -24.42
C GLU A 333 6.53 -3.17 -25.94
N ILE A 334 5.44 -3.20 -26.71
CA ILE A 334 5.49 -3.22 -28.19
C ILE A 334 6.01 -1.88 -28.72
N ASP A 335 5.49 -0.76 -28.22
CA ASP A 335 5.89 0.59 -28.65
C ASP A 335 7.39 0.86 -28.42
N PHE A 336 7.95 0.32 -27.34
CA PHE A 336 9.37 0.42 -27.01
C PHE A 336 10.23 -0.67 -27.66
N GLY A 337 9.65 -1.55 -28.48
CA GLY A 337 10.37 -2.63 -29.18
C GLY A 337 10.89 -3.74 -28.25
N LEU A 338 10.31 -3.89 -27.05
CA LEU A 338 10.62 -4.95 -26.09
C LEU A 338 9.87 -6.25 -26.39
N LYS A 339 8.74 -6.14 -27.10
CA LYS A 339 7.93 -7.27 -27.58
C LYS A 339 7.55 -7.07 -29.04
N ASP A 340 7.43 -8.16 -29.77
CA ASP A 340 6.89 -8.13 -31.12
C ASP A 340 5.37 -7.87 -31.09
N PRO A 341 4.83 -7.15 -32.08
CA PRO A 341 3.39 -7.02 -32.22
C PRO A 341 2.76 -8.41 -32.47
N PRO A 342 1.47 -8.61 -32.13
CA PRO A 342 0.78 -9.87 -32.40
C PRO A 342 0.83 -10.22 -33.89
N ASP A 343 1.10 -11.49 -34.22
CA ASP A 343 1.00 -11.98 -35.60
C ASP A 343 -0.45 -11.92 -36.08
N GLU A 344 -0.70 -11.19 -37.18
CA GLU A 344 -2.03 -11.05 -37.79
C GLU A 344 -2.67 -12.40 -38.18
N ASN A 345 -1.87 -13.45 -38.36
CA ASN A 345 -2.35 -14.79 -38.70
C ASN A 345 -2.72 -15.64 -37.48
N THR A 346 -2.40 -15.18 -36.27
CA THR A 346 -2.69 -15.90 -35.03
C THR A 346 -3.92 -15.29 -34.35
N SER A 347 -4.98 -16.08 -34.19
CA SER A 347 -6.14 -15.63 -33.42
C SER A 347 -5.73 -15.36 -31.96
N PRO A 348 -6.13 -14.22 -31.37
CA PRO A 348 -5.80 -13.93 -29.98
C PRO A 348 -6.39 -15.01 -29.07
N PRO A 349 -5.70 -15.36 -27.97
CA PRO A 349 -6.24 -16.31 -27.01
C PRO A 349 -7.56 -15.78 -26.44
N ASP A 350 -8.50 -16.68 -26.17
CA ASP A 350 -9.76 -16.34 -25.51
C ASP A 350 -9.46 -15.58 -24.20
N PRO A 351 -9.88 -14.30 -24.07
CA PRO A 351 -9.61 -13.50 -22.89
C PRO A 351 -10.11 -14.12 -21.59
N GLN A 352 -11.25 -14.84 -21.62
CA GLN A 352 -11.79 -15.48 -20.43
C GLN A 352 -10.95 -16.69 -20.01
N LEU A 353 -10.50 -17.49 -20.99
CA LEU A 353 -9.61 -18.61 -20.75
C LEU A 353 -8.23 -18.14 -20.25
N ALA A 354 -7.70 -17.06 -20.82
CA ALA A 354 -6.44 -16.46 -20.40
C ALA A 354 -6.52 -15.94 -18.95
N LEU A 355 -7.61 -15.24 -18.62
CA LEU A 355 -7.88 -14.80 -17.25
C LEU A 355 -7.98 -15.99 -16.29
N ALA A 356 -8.75 -17.04 -16.63
CA ALA A 356 -8.91 -18.21 -15.78
C ALA A 356 -7.58 -18.91 -15.50
N LYS A 357 -6.77 -19.14 -16.54
CA LYS A 357 -5.42 -19.73 -16.41
C LYS A 357 -4.50 -18.86 -15.56
N GLY A 358 -4.52 -17.55 -15.76
CA GLY A 358 -3.75 -16.59 -14.97
C GLY A 358 -4.13 -16.61 -13.49
N GLN A 359 -5.43 -16.64 -13.18
CA GLN A 359 -5.92 -16.73 -11.80
C GLN A 359 -5.53 -18.05 -11.12
N VAL A 360 -5.68 -19.19 -11.80
CA VAL A 360 -5.26 -20.50 -11.25
C VAL A 360 -3.75 -20.53 -11.00
N PHE A 361 -2.95 -19.98 -11.91
CA PHE A 361 -1.50 -19.86 -11.71
C PHE A 361 -1.18 -19.01 -10.49
N PHE A 362 -1.74 -17.80 -10.41
CA PHE A 362 -1.48 -16.88 -9.31
C PHE A 362 -1.90 -17.45 -7.94
N ILE A 363 -3.07 -18.09 -7.89
CA ILE A 363 -3.57 -18.74 -6.68
C ILE A 363 -2.59 -19.82 -6.20
N ASN A 364 -2.21 -20.73 -7.09
CA ASN A 364 -1.38 -21.88 -6.70
C ASN A 364 0.06 -21.47 -6.34
N THR A 365 0.62 -20.50 -7.06
CA THR A 365 2.03 -20.13 -6.91
C THR A 365 2.26 -19.12 -5.79
N TYR A 366 1.35 -18.16 -5.59
CA TYR A 366 1.58 -17.03 -4.69
C TYR A 366 0.54 -16.96 -3.57
N ALA A 367 -0.75 -16.90 -3.90
CA ALA A 367 -1.77 -16.58 -2.90
C ALA A 367 -1.96 -17.71 -1.87
N ARG A 368 -2.24 -18.95 -2.33
CA ARG A 368 -2.50 -20.08 -1.45
C ARG A 368 -1.35 -20.33 -0.47
N PRO A 369 -0.07 -20.39 -0.88
CA PRO A 369 1.04 -20.54 0.07
C PRO A 369 1.09 -19.42 1.12
N LEU A 370 0.97 -18.16 0.68
CA LEU A 370 1.04 -16.98 1.56
C LEU A 370 -0.07 -17.00 2.61
N PHE A 371 -1.33 -17.09 2.17
CA PHE A 371 -2.47 -17.07 3.08
C PHE A 371 -2.48 -18.30 4.00
N SER A 372 -1.97 -19.46 3.55
CA SER A 372 -1.94 -20.67 4.37
C SER A 372 -0.93 -20.55 5.50
N ALA A 373 0.25 -20.00 5.21
CA ALA A 373 1.27 -19.73 6.22
C ALA A 373 0.81 -18.67 7.22
N VAL A 374 0.15 -17.61 6.75
CA VAL A 374 -0.43 -16.57 7.62
C VAL A 374 -1.57 -17.13 8.49
N ALA A 375 -2.46 -17.96 7.95
CA ALA A 375 -3.56 -18.58 8.70
C ALA A 375 -3.06 -19.56 9.78
N ARG A 376 -1.88 -20.18 9.60
CA ARG A 376 -1.24 -20.97 10.66
C ARG A 376 -0.82 -20.14 11.87
N ILE A 377 -0.45 -18.86 11.67
CA ILE A 377 -0.10 -17.92 12.74
C ILE A 377 -1.36 -17.25 13.30
N PHE A 378 -2.28 -16.86 12.42
CA PHE A 378 -3.54 -16.19 12.74
C PHE A 378 -4.72 -17.02 12.25
N PRO A 379 -5.19 -18.02 13.02
CA PRO A 379 -6.31 -18.89 12.63
C PRO A 379 -7.60 -18.13 12.31
N GLN A 380 -7.76 -16.92 12.85
CA GLN A 380 -8.87 -16.02 12.55
C GLN A 380 -8.93 -15.61 11.08
N LEU A 381 -7.83 -15.74 10.33
CA LEU A 381 -7.76 -15.47 8.90
C LEU A 381 -8.01 -16.69 8.02
N GLN A 382 -8.32 -17.87 8.58
CA GLN A 382 -8.56 -19.11 7.82
C GLN A 382 -9.63 -18.95 6.72
N PHE A 383 -10.62 -18.09 6.92
CA PHE A 383 -11.69 -17.84 5.95
C PHE A 383 -11.17 -17.38 4.58
N THR A 384 -10.01 -16.72 4.51
CA THR A 384 -9.42 -16.30 3.22
C THR A 384 -9.01 -17.51 2.39
N ILE A 385 -8.54 -18.58 3.03
CA ILE A 385 -8.17 -19.83 2.36
C ILE A 385 -9.39 -20.55 1.83
N ASP A 386 -10.46 -20.62 2.62
CA ASP A 386 -11.69 -21.27 2.19
C ASP A 386 -12.25 -20.61 0.91
N ILE A 387 -12.17 -19.27 0.84
CA ILE A 387 -12.53 -18.51 -0.36
C ILE A 387 -11.56 -18.76 -1.52
N ILE A 388 -10.24 -18.74 -1.27
CA ILE A 388 -9.22 -19.02 -2.30
C ILE A 388 -9.42 -20.41 -2.93
N GLU A 389 -9.72 -21.44 -2.13
CA GLU A 389 -9.99 -22.78 -2.65
C GLU A 389 -11.27 -22.83 -3.49
N SER A 390 -12.33 -22.16 -3.04
CA SER A 390 -13.59 -22.03 -3.78
C SER A 390 -13.39 -21.31 -5.13
N ASN A 391 -12.64 -20.20 -5.12
CA ASN A 391 -12.28 -19.44 -6.30
C ASN A 391 -11.42 -20.28 -7.25
N CYS A 392 -10.40 -20.99 -6.74
CA CYS A 392 -9.55 -21.86 -7.54
C CYS A 392 -10.35 -22.94 -8.26
N THR A 393 -11.24 -23.61 -7.55
CA THR A 393 -12.15 -24.61 -8.14
C THR A 393 -13.02 -23.99 -9.23
N SER A 394 -13.57 -22.81 -8.97
CA SER A 394 -14.42 -22.09 -9.92
C SER A 394 -13.67 -21.68 -11.19
N TRP A 395 -12.39 -21.27 -11.08
CA TRP A 395 -11.55 -20.94 -12.22
C TRP A 395 -11.10 -22.19 -12.98
N GLN A 396 -10.78 -23.28 -12.30
CA GLN A 396 -10.44 -24.56 -12.94
C GLN A 396 -11.58 -25.11 -13.79
N ASN A 397 -12.83 -24.96 -13.34
CA ASN A 397 -14.00 -25.35 -14.12
C ASN A 397 -14.22 -24.51 -15.40
N LYS A 398 -13.48 -23.40 -15.57
CA LYS A 398 -13.53 -22.53 -16.76
C LYS A 398 -12.34 -22.75 -17.71
N ILE A 399 -11.41 -23.66 -17.37
CA ILE A 399 -10.26 -24.05 -18.20
C ILE A 399 -10.58 -25.38 -18.88
#